data_AF-A0A921TEX6-F1
#
_entry.id   AF-A0A921TEX6-F1
#
_cell.length_a   1.000
_cell.length_b   1.000
_cell.length_c   1.000
_cell.angle_alpha   90.00
_cell.angle_beta   90.00
_cell.angle_gamma   90.00
#
_symmetry.space_group_name_H-M   'P 1'
#
loop_
_entity.id
_entity.type
_entity.pdbx_description
1 polymer ?
#
loop_
_entity_poly.entity_id
_entity_poly.type
_entity_poly.pdbx_seq_one_letter_code
_entity_poly.pdbx_strand_id
1 'polypeptide(L)'
;MPRRACDAAGAHKQVASTGIPARRRRMKWQWLVAPGSAIYLVPLVLLAGAAVVLRDRSATRAVLRWWAAVAGVCLLVAASKIAFYGWGTGVRAWDLTCFSGHTALSLAVWPVVLMLLAPQDRPGWRATAALAGTAFAGLIGYSRIPLGAHPVSEVIAGLLLGGLGAALGLRAMWRRSLHGTFLPAVVFAIGVSVVLPPDRVVAFSSEKWFKKIGTAPAGTERPYSRKKWRLVTVTTTSRGLHM
;
A
#
# COMPACT_ATOMS: atom_id res chain seq x y z
N MET A 1 -34.77 -39.66 50.88
CA MET A 1 -34.29 -40.94 50.29
C MET A 1 -35.48 -41.68 49.69
N PRO A 2 -35.34 -42.60 48.70
CA PRO A 2 -34.11 -43.21 48.13
C PRO A 2 -33.26 -42.45 47.09
N ARG A 3 -33.52 -42.61 45.78
CA ARG A 3 -32.51 -42.83 44.69
C ARG A 3 -32.83 -42.03 43.40
N ARG A 4 -31.93 -41.68 42.46
CA ARG A 4 -30.70 -42.28 41.83
C ARG A 4 -31.01 -43.28 40.67
N ALA A 5 -30.33 -43.29 39.52
CA ALA A 5 -29.24 -42.44 38.96
C ALA A 5 -29.04 -42.69 37.43
N CYS A 6 -27.98 -42.07 36.86
CA CYS A 6 -27.33 -42.37 35.55
C CYS A 6 -28.08 -41.90 34.27
N ASP A 7 -27.45 -41.51 33.15
CA ASP A 7 -26.10 -40.95 32.81
C ASP A 7 -26.12 -40.56 31.29
N ALA A 8 -25.16 -39.92 30.60
CA ALA A 8 -23.83 -39.36 30.89
C ALA A 8 -23.45 -38.23 29.87
N ALA A 9 -22.25 -37.65 30.03
CA ALA A 9 -21.35 -37.11 28.98
C ALA A 9 -21.86 -36.12 27.92
N GLY A 10 -21.35 -34.88 27.97
CA GLY A 10 -21.56 -33.84 26.95
C GLY A 10 -20.52 -32.72 26.95
N ALA A 11 -19.25 -33.05 27.19
CA ALA A 11 -18.17 -32.07 27.38
C ALA A 11 -17.74 -31.36 26.07
N HIS A 12 -18.51 -30.37 25.62
CA HIS A 12 -18.04 -29.42 24.61
C HIS A 12 -16.97 -28.51 25.22
N LYS A 13 -15.71 -28.94 25.07
CA LYS A 13 -14.51 -28.14 25.33
C LYS A 13 -14.68 -26.76 24.70
N GLN A 14 -14.77 -25.72 25.53
CA GLN A 14 -14.35 -24.39 25.10
C GLN A 14 -12.86 -24.50 24.76
N VAL A 15 -12.56 -24.65 23.47
CA VAL A 15 -11.20 -24.48 22.97
C VAL A 15 -10.86 -23.02 23.21
N ALA A 16 -10.13 -22.77 24.29
CA ALA A 16 -9.60 -21.47 24.62
C ALA A 16 -8.62 -21.04 23.52
N SER A 17 -9.16 -20.45 22.45
CA SER A 17 -8.34 -19.82 21.44
C SER A 17 -7.54 -18.74 22.15
N THR A 18 -6.22 -18.89 22.17
CA THR A 18 -5.25 -17.90 22.68
C THR A 18 -5.21 -16.70 21.73
N GLY A 19 -6.36 -16.07 21.56
CA GLY A 19 -6.64 -15.01 20.62
C GLY A 19 -6.29 -13.68 21.26
N ILE A 20 -5.10 -13.17 20.98
CA ILE A 20 -4.81 -11.74 21.10
C ILE A 20 -5.96 -11.01 20.38
N PRO A 21 -6.82 -10.24 21.06
CA PRO A 21 -8.10 -9.84 20.52
C PRO A 21 -7.89 -9.07 19.21
N ALA A 22 -8.68 -9.40 18.18
CA ALA A 22 -8.47 -8.92 16.82
C ALA A 22 -8.36 -7.37 16.72
N ARG A 23 -9.03 -6.66 17.64
CA ARG A 23 -8.94 -5.21 17.85
C ARG A 23 -7.50 -4.75 18.16
N ARG A 24 -6.80 -5.43 19.08
CA ARG A 24 -5.39 -5.16 19.46
C ARG A 24 -4.42 -5.50 18.32
N ARG A 25 -4.70 -6.55 17.54
CA ARG A 25 -3.94 -6.89 16.32
C ARG A 25 -4.11 -5.82 15.24
N ARG A 26 -5.34 -5.32 14.99
CA ARG A 26 -5.60 -4.21 14.04
C ARG A 26 -4.83 -2.94 14.42
N MET A 27 -4.80 -2.55 15.71
CA MET A 27 -4.06 -1.35 16.14
C MET A 27 -2.54 -1.44 15.91
N LYS A 28 -1.94 -2.64 15.99
CA LYS A 28 -0.50 -2.80 15.65
C LYS A 28 -0.22 -2.55 14.16
N TRP A 29 -1.09 -3.00 13.25
CA TRP A 29 -0.89 -2.83 11.80
C TRP A 29 -1.19 -1.42 11.29
N GLN A 30 -1.95 -0.60 12.02
CA GLN A 30 -2.32 0.76 11.59
C GLN A 30 -1.10 1.70 11.45
N TRP A 31 -0.09 1.57 12.30
CA TRP A 31 1.15 2.35 12.23
C TRP A 31 1.92 2.15 10.92
N LEU A 32 1.82 0.97 10.31
CA LEU A 32 2.45 0.66 9.01
C LEU A 32 1.66 1.21 7.82
N VAL A 33 0.47 1.79 8.02
CA VAL A 33 -0.32 2.41 6.95
C VAL A 33 0.14 3.84 6.67
N ALA A 34 0.53 4.57 7.71
CA ALA A 34 1.00 5.96 7.61
C ALA A 34 2.15 6.14 6.60
N PRO A 35 3.28 5.42 6.70
CA PRO A 35 4.40 5.54 5.76
C PRO A 35 4.10 5.02 4.34
N GLY A 36 2.91 4.45 4.11
CA GLY A 36 2.43 4.07 2.77
C GLY A 36 1.49 5.09 2.12
N SER A 37 1.14 6.17 2.80
CA SER A 37 0.20 7.18 2.28
C SER A 37 0.89 8.13 1.30
N ALA A 38 0.21 8.43 0.19
CA ALA A 38 0.67 9.42 -0.79
C ALA A 38 0.87 10.82 -0.18
N ILE A 39 0.15 11.14 0.89
CA ILE A 39 0.26 12.41 1.63
C ILE A 39 1.68 12.62 2.18
N TYR A 40 2.39 11.55 2.59
CA TYR A 40 3.78 11.65 3.03
C TYR A 40 4.77 11.31 1.91
N LEU A 41 4.48 10.27 1.11
CA LEU A 41 5.41 9.78 0.11
C LEU A 41 5.63 10.76 -1.06
N VAL A 42 4.60 11.50 -1.49
CA VAL A 42 4.77 12.49 -2.57
C VAL A 42 5.65 13.67 -2.12
N PRO A 43 5.39 14.34 -0.97
CA PRO A 43 6.32 15.36 -0.45
C PRO A 43 7.73 14.81 -0.17
N LEU A 44 7.86 13.59 0.35
CA LEU A 44 9.17 12.97 0.61
C LEU A 44 10.00 12.77 -0.67
N VAL A 45 9.37 12.28 -1.76
CA VAL A 45 10.03 12.11 -3.08
C VAL A 45 10.44 13.45 -3.67
N LEU A 46 9.58 14.46 -3.56
CA LEU A 46 9.87 15.81 -4.05
C LEU A 46 11.00 16.46 -3.24
N LEU A 47 10.97 16.36 -1.90
CA LEU A 47 12.01 16.87 -1.02
C LEU A 47 13.37 16.19 -1.29
N ALA A 48 13.40 14.86 -1.35
CA ALA A 48 14.64 14.11 -1.60
C ALA A 48 15.19 14.37 -3.00
N GLY A 49 14.34 14.46 -4.02
CA GLY A 49 14.74 14.83 -5.38
C GLY A 49 15.28 16.25 -5.48
N ALA A 50 14.60 17.22 -4.86
CA ALA A 50 15.02 18.61 -4.82
C ALA A 50 16.37 18.76 -4.09
N ALA A 51 16.55 18.11 -2.93
CA ALA A 51 17.82 18.08 -2.20
C ALA A 51 18.99 17.57 -3.06
N VAL A 52 18.75 16.55 -3.89
CA VAL A 52 19.76 16.04 -4.84
C VAL A 52 20.06 17.04 -5.95
N VAL A 53 19.05 17.64 -6.60
CA VAL A 53 19.25 18.63 -7.68
C VAL A 53 19.89 19.93 -7.19
N LEU A 54 19.50 20.41 -6.01
CA LEU A 54 20.06 21.63 -5.42
C LEU A 54 21.56 21.48 -5.14
N ARG A 55 22.03 20.27 -4.80
CA ARG A 55 23.46 20.00 -4.57
C ARG A 55 24.25 19.71 -5.84
N ASP A 56 23.64 18.97 -6.78
CA ASP A 56 24.24 18.58 -8.07
C ASP A 56 23.23 18.77 -9.20
N ARG A 57 23.38 19.85 -9.96
CA ARG A 57 22.53 20.16 -11.11
C ARG A 57 22.63 19.13 -12.24
N SER A 58 23.73 18.37 -12.35
CA SER A 58 23.85 17.27 -13.31
C SER A 58 22.89 16.11 -12.99
N ALA A 59 22.43 16.01 -11.73
CA ALA A 59 21.46 15.01 -11.31
C ALA A 59 20.03 15.29 -11.80
N THR A 60 19.73 16.46 -12.36
CA THR A 60 18.38 16.85 -12.82
C THR A 60 17.72 15.78 -13.70
N ARG A 61 18.43 15.26 -14.71
CA ARG A 61 17.89 14.20 -15.60
C ARG A 61 17.62 12.87 -14.87
N ALA A 62 18.37 12.55 -13.81
CA ALA A 62 18.15 11.36 -12.99
C ALA A 62 16.92 11.54 -12.08
N VAL A 63 16.81 12.70 -11.42
CA VAL A 63 15.66 13.03 -10.56
C VAL A 63 14.37 13.09 -11.36
N LEU A 64 14.37 13.73 -12.53
CA LEU A 64 13.19 13.75 -13.42
C LEU A 64 12.77 12.33 -13.86
N ARG A 65 13.72 11.43 -14.15
CA ARG A 65 13.41 10.02 -14.48
C ARG A 65 12.79 9.27 -13.30
N TRP A 66 13.29 9.48 -12.09
CA TRP A 66 12.72 8.87 -10.89
C TRP A 66 11.33 9.44 -10.57
N TRP A 67 11.16 10.76 -10.61
CA TRP A 67 9.86 11.41 -10.42
C TRP A 67 8.84 10.98 -11.48
N ALA A 68 9.24 10.86 -12.76
CA ALA A 68 8.39 10.35 -13.82
C ALA A 68 7.97 8.88 -13.58
N ALA A 69 8.87 8.03 -13.07
CA ALA A 69 8.53 6.65 -12.71
C ALA A 69 7.53 6.60 -11.54
N VAL A 70 7.73 7.41 -10.50
CA VAL A 70 6.78 7.51 -9.36
C VAL A 70 5.44 8.09 -9.82
N ALA A 71 5.43 9.11 -10.67
CA ALA A 71 4.22 9.68 -11.25
C ALA A 71 3.46 8.66 -12.12
N GLY A 72 4.17 7.88 -12.94
CA GLY A 72 3.58 6.78 -13.72
C GLY A 72 2.92 5.72 -12.84
N VAL A 73 3.56 5.31 -11.74
CA VAL A 73 2.96 4.41 -10.74
C VAL A 73 1.70 5.04 -10.12
N CYS A 74 1.74 6.31 -9.72
CA CYS A 74 0.58 7.02 -9.18
C CYS A 74 -0.58 7.09 -10.20
N LEU A 75 -0.29 7.40 -11.46
CA LEU A 75 -1.28 7.49 -12.54
C LEU A 75 -1.91 6.14 -12.84
N LEU A 76 -1.13 5.06 -12.93
CA LEU A 76 -1.65 3.71 -13.17
C LEU A 76 -2.51 3.20 -11.99
N VAL A 77 -2.10 3.50 -10.75
CA VAL A 77 -2.93 3.25 -9.55
C VAL A 77 -4.24 4.03 -9.61
N ALA A 78 -4.20 5.33 -9.92
CA ALA A 78 -5.38 6.17 -10.01
C ALA A 78 -6.34 5.73 -11.14
N ALA A 79 -5.80 5.49 -12.33
CA ALA A 79 -6.53 5.00 -13.49
C ALA A 79 -7.22 3.67 -13.19
N SER A 80 -6.53 2.69 -12.59
CA SER A 80 -7.16 1.40 -12.23
C SER A 80 -8.32 1.55 -11.24
N LYS A 81 -8.25 2.53 -10.32
CA LYS A 81 -9.35 2.82 -9.38
C LYS A 81 -10.52 3.51 -10.07
N ILE A 82 -10.25 4.48 -10.94
CA ILE A 82 -11.28 5.20 -11.70
C ILE A 82 -12.00 4.23 -12.65
N ALA A 83 -11.25 3.41 -13.38
CA ALA A 83 -11.76 2.37 -14.27
C ALA A 83 -12.68 1.40 -13.51
N PHE A 84 -12.26 0.93 -12.33
CA PHE A 84 -13.10 0.06 -11.51
C PHE A 84 -14.34 0.76 -10.94
N TYR A 85 -14.23 1.98 -10.43
CA TYR A 85 -15.38 2.66 -9.82
C TYR A 85 -16.43 3.13 -10.83
N GLY A 86 -16.02 3.48 -12.06
CA GLY A 86 -16.91 3.85 -13.16
C GLY A 86 -17.47 2.64 -13.92
N TRP A 87 -16.61 1.73 -14.38
CA TRP A 87 -16.98 0.65 -15.30
C TRP A 87 -16.96 -0.76 -14.69
N GLY A 88 -16.57 -0.91 -13.42
CA GLY A 88 -16.50 -2.23 -12.76
C GLY A 88 -15.41 -3.15 -13.31
N THR A 89 -14.40 -2.60 -13.99
CA THR A 89 -13.29 -3.36 -14.62
C THR A 89 -12.40 -4.02 -13.57
N GLY A 90 -12.65 -5.30 -13.33
CA GLY A 90 -11.88 -6.12 -12.39
C GLY A 90 -11.92 -7.60 -12.76
N VAL A 91 -10.90 -8.35 -12.36
CA VAL A 91 -10.80 -9.79 -12.63
C VAL A 91 -11.41 -10.55 -11.46
N ARG A 92 -12.66 -10.99 -11.61
CA ARG A 92 -13.43 -11.70 -10.56
C ARG A 92 -12.72 -12.94 -10.05
N ALA A 93 -12.15 -13.75 -10.95
CA ALA A 93 -11.45 -14.98 -10.61
C ALA A 93 -10.25 -14.78 -9.68
N TRP A 94 -9.64 -13.59 -9.68
CA TRP A 94 -8.51 -13.22 -8.82
C TRP A 94 -8.89 -12.18 -7.77
N ASP A 95 -10.17 -11.83 -7.64
CA ASP A 95 -10.66 -10.81 -6.71
C ASP A 95 -10.01 -9.40 -6.90
N LEU A 96 -9.39 -9.17 -8.06
CA LEU A 96 -8.55 -8.03 -8.38
C LEU A 96 -9.40 -6.88 -8.91
N THR A 97 -9.63 -5.83 -8.12
CA THR A 97 -10.40 -4.65 -8.57
C THR A 97 -9.51 -3.51 -9.05
N CYS A 98 -8.38 -3.24 -8.39
CA CYS A 98 -7.45 -2.17 -8.76
C CYS A 98 -6.10 -2.32 -8.04
N PHE A 99 -5.05 -1.61 -8.47
CA PHE A 99 -3.76 -1.69 -7.79
C PHE A 99 -3.79 -1.15 -6.35
N SER A 100 -3.16 -1.86 -5.40
CA SER A 100 -3.01 -1.41 -4.01
C SER A 100 -2.04 -0.23 -3.92
N GLY A 101 -2.59 0.99 -3.97
CA GLY A 101 -1.80 2.22 -4.05
C GLY A 101 -0.80 2.44 -2.90
N HIS A 102 -1.13 2.02 -1.67
CA HIS A 102 -0.16 2.08 -0.56
C HIS A 102 1.05 1.19 -0.84
N THR A 103 0.82 0.00 -1.40
CA THR A 103 1.86 -0.98 -1.72
C THR A 103 2.73 -0.49 -2.87
N ALA A 104 2.10 -0.08 -3.98
CA ALA A 104 2.79 0.35 -5.19
C ALA A 104 3.64 1.60 -4.95
N LEU A 105 3.08 2.61 -4.28
CA LEU A 105 3.81 3.85 -3.99
C LEU A 105 4.91 3.65 -2.95
N SER A 106 4.66 2.84 -1.91
CA SER A 106 5.72 2.49 -0.93
C SER A 106 6.92 1.86 -1.62
N LEU A 107 6.69 0.88 -2.49
CA LEU A 107 7.77 0.15 -3.15
C LEU A 107 8.49 1.00 -4.19
N ALA A 108 7.80 1.90 -4.90
CA ALA A 108 8.44 2.84 -5.82
C ALA A 108 9.32 3.90 -5.12
N VAL A 109 9.17 4.10 -3.81
CA VAL A 109 9.79 5.20 -3.05
C VAL A 109 10.81 4.74 -2.01
N TRP A 110 10.42 3.87 -1.07
CA TRP A 110 11.28 3.50 0.07
C TRP A 110 12.65 2.91 -0.30
N PRO A 111 12.79 2.01 -1.30
CA PRO A 111 14.09 1.52 -1.72
C PRO A 111 15.02 2.65 -2.18
N VAL A 112 14.49 3.61 -2.95
CA VAL A 112 15.27 4.73 -3.49
C VAL A 112 15.62 5.71 -2.38
N VAL A 113 14.65 6.11 -1.54
CA VAL A 113 14.89 7.07 -0.46
C VAL A 113 15.90 6.54 0.55
N LEU A 114 15.79 5.29 1.00
CA LEU A 114 16.78 4.73 1.94
C LEU A 114 18.16 4.54 1.30
N MET A 115 18.23 4.10 0.03
CA MET A 115 19.48 4.04 -0.73
C MET A 115 20.15 5.42 -0.87
N LEU A 116 19.37 6.50 -0.97
CA LEU A 116 19.91 7.87 -1.02
C LEU A 116 20.53 8.34 0.30
N LEU A 117 20.16 7.76 1.45
CA LEU A 117 20.79 8.05 2.75
C LEU A 117 22.21 7.46 2.85
N ALA A 118 22.51 6.41 2.08
CA ALA A 118 23.82 5.76 2.06
C ALA A 118 24.83 6.53 1.19
N PRO A 119 26.11 6.65 1.62
CA PRO A 119 27.15 7.33 0.84
C PRO A 119 27.34 6.76 -0.57
N GLN A 120 27.69 7.62 -1.53
CA GLN A 120 27.82 7.25 -2.95
C GLN A 120 28.99 6.27 -3.22
N ASP A 121 30.05 6.35 -2.43
CA ASP A 121 31.27 5.52 -2.46
C ASP A 121 31.09 4.12 -1.85
N ARG A 122 29.95 3.83 -1.20
CA ARG A 122 29.71 2.60 -0.42
C ARG A 122 28.67 1.69 -1.07
N PRO A 123 28.94 1.02 -2.22
CA PRO A 123 27.93 0.28 -2.98
C PRO A 123 27.22 -0.82 -2.16
N GLY A 124 27.92 -1.50 -1.25
CA GLY A 124 27.30 -2.49 -0.35
C GLY A 124 26.26 -1.86 0.58
N TRP A 125 26.56 -0.72 1.21
CA TRP A 125 25.60 0.00 2.05
C TRP A 125 24.37 0.48 1.27
N ARG A 126 24.58 0.91 0.02
CA ARG A 126 23.48 1.33 -0.88
C ARG A 126 22.56 0.16 -1.24
N ALA A 127 23.13 -1.01 -1.53
CA ALA A 127 22.38 -2.24 -1.76
C ALA A 127 21.59 -2.66 -0.52
N THR A 128 22.23 -2.71 0.65
CA THR A 128 21.57 -3.04 1.93
C THR A 128 20.42 -2.06 2.25
N ALA A 129 20.61 -0.77 2.03
CA ALA A 129 19.57 0.24 2.25
C ALA A 129 18.40 0.12 1.24
N ALA A 130 18.68 -0.19 -0.03
CA ALA A 130 17.65 -0.47 -1.02
C ALA A 130 16.84 -1.74 -0.68
N LEU A 131 17.51 -2.81 -0.20
CA LEU A 131 16.87 -4.04 0.26
C LEU A 131 16.03 -3.80 1.52
N ALA A 132 16.52 -3.02 2.49
CA ALA A 132 15.77 -2.62 3.67
C ALA A 132 14.51 -1.82 3.29
N GLY A 133 14.61 -0.87 2.35
CA GLY A 133 13.46 -0.11 1.85
C GLY A 133 12.46 -0.98 1.08
N THR A 134 12.94 -2.01 0.38
CA THR A 134 12.11 -3.00 -0.31
C THR A 134 11.34 -3.87 0.69
N ALA A 135 12.03 -4.38 1.72
CA ALA A 135 11.41 -5.14 2.80
C ALA A 135 10.38 -4.30 3.59
N PHE A 136 10.69 -3.04 3.86
CA PHE A 136 9.77 -2.11 4.54
C PHE A 136 8.52 -1.83 3.70
N ALA A 137 8.67 -1.57 2.39
CA ALA A 137 7.54 -1.44 1.48
C ALA A 137 6.70 -2.73 1.37
N GLY A 138 7.36 -3.89 1.38
CA GLY A 138 6.70 -5.20 1.47
C GLY A 138 5.87 -5.36 2.74
N LEU A 139 6.40 -4.93 3.89
CA LEU A 139 5.70 -4.94 5.18
C LEU A 139 4.49 -3.99 5.20
N ILE A 140 4.61 -2.80 4.59
CA ILE A 140 3.50 -1.85 4.38
C ILE A 140 2.42 -2.51 3.50
N GLY A 141 2.81 -3.17 2.40
CA GLY A 141 1.89 -3.91 1.54
C GLY A 141 1.18 -5.05 2.26
N TYR A 142 1.94 -5.87 3.01
CA TYR A 142 1.41 -6.95 3.83
C TYR A 142 0.39 -6.45 4.86
N SER A 143 0.63 -5.30 5.51
CA SER A 143 -0.29 -4.70 6.49
C SER A 143 -1.72 -4.49 5.96
N ARG A 144 -1.90 -4.34 4.65
CA ARG A 144 -3.20 -4.12 4.00
C ARG A 144 -4.11 -5.36 4.04
N ILE A 145 -3.51 -6.55 4.13
CA ILE A 145 -4.19 -7.85 4.15
C ILE A 145 -4.91 -8.10 5.50
N PRO A 146 -4.25 -8.12 6.67
CA PRO A 146 -4.91 -8.36 7.97
C PRO A 146 -5.82 -7.20 8.39
N LEU A 147 -5.64 -6.00 7.83
CA LEU A 147 -6.59 -4.90 7.99
C LEU A 147 -7.87 -5.10 7.14
N GLY A 148 -7.88 -6.03 6.18
CA GLY A 148 -9.02 -6.28 5.28
C GLY A 148 -9.27 -5.15 4.29
N ALA A 149 -8.25 -4.34 3.98
CA ALA A 149 -8.38 -3.16 3.12
C ALA A 149 -8.22 -3.50 1.63
N HIS A 150 -7.40 -4.51 1.32
CA HIS A 150 -7.15 -5.03 -0.02
C HIS A 150 -6.99 -6.56 0.05
N PRO A 151 -7.46 -7.32 -0.96
CA PRO A 151 -7.13 -8.73 -1.10
C PRO A 151 -5.65 -8.91 -1.49
N VAL A 152 -5.17 -10.14 -1.42
CA VAL A 152 -3.78 -10.50 -1.73
C VAL A 152 -3.40 -10.16 -3.18
N SER A 153 -4.30 -10.39 -4.14
CA SER A 153 -4.08 -10.07 -5.56
C SER A 153 -3.82 -8.60 -5.83
N GLU A 154 -4.58 -7.69 -5.21
CA GLU A 154 -4.37 -6.24 -5.33
C GLU A 154 -3.04 -5.78 -4.70
N VAL A 155 -2.59 -6.48 -3.65
CA VAL A 155 -1.27 -6.26 -3.04
C VAL A 155 -0.17 -6.76 -3.96
N ILE A 156 -0.26 -7.98 -4.52
CA ILE A 156 0.69 -8.51 -5.51
C ILE A 156 0.78 -7.61 -6.74
N ALA A 157 -0.35 -7.23 -7.32
CA ALA A 157 -0.40 -6.32 -8.46
C ALA A 157 0.22 -4.94 -8.12
N GLY A 158 0.02 -4.47 -6.87
CA GLY A 158 0.70 -3.29 -6.35
C GLY A 158 2.22 -3.47 -6.20
N LEU A 159 2.70 -4.64 -5.74
CA LEU A 159 4.13 -4.96 -5.64
C LEU A 159 4.78 -5.03 -7.03
N LEU A 160 4.13 -5.62 -8.03
CA LEU A 160 4.67 -5.67 -9.40
C LEU A 160 4.83 -4.26 -9.99
N LEU A 161 3.77 -3.43 -9.92
CA LEU A 161 3.80 -2.05 -10.40
C LEU A 161 4.81 -1.18 -9.63
N GLY A 162 4.82 -1.30 -8.31
CA GLY A 162 5.77 -0.58 -7.45
C GLY A 162 7.22 -1.02 -7.67
N GLY A 163 7.45 -2.31 -7.94
CA GLY A 163 8.76 -2.88 -8.24
C GLY A 163 9.35 -2.37 -9.55
N LEU A 164 8.52 -2.18 -10.59
CA LEU A 164 8.93 -1.50 -11.82
C LEU A 164 9.35 -0.04 -11.54
N GLY A 165 8.55 0.69 -10.76
CA GLY A 165 8.90 2.04 -10.30
C GLY A 165 10.22 2.08 -9.50
N ALA A 166 10.41 1.11 -8.61
CA ALA A 166 11.62 0.95 -7.80
C ALA A 166 12.85 0.69 -8.67
N ALA A 167 12.76 -0.25 -9.62
CA ALA A 167 13.86 -0.58 -10.52
C ALA A 167 14.28 0.62 -11.39
N LEU A 168 13.30 1.36 -11.94
CA LEU A 168 13.56 2.58 -12.69
C LEU A 168 14.18 3.69 -11.83
N GLY A 169 13.65 3.90 -10.61
CA GLY A 169 14.14 4.89 -9.66
C GLY A 169 15.55 4.59 -9.15
N LEU A 170 15.80 3.36 -8.71
CA LEU A 170 17.12 2.88 -8.30
C LEU A 170 18.12 3.01 -9.44
N ARG A 171 17.80 2.55 -10.66
CA ARG A 171 18.67 2.69 -11.83
C ARG A 171 19.02 4.14 -12.15
N ALA A 172 18.06 5.06 -12.04
CA ALA A 172 18.29 6.49 -12.27
C ALA A 172 19.15 7.12 -11.16
N MET A 173 18.89 6.78 -9.90
CA MET A 173 19.48 7.43 -8.72
C MET A 173 20.70 6.68 -8.14
N TRP A 174 21.12 5.54 -8.70
CA TRP A 174 22.15 4.66 -8.12
C TRP A 174 23.48 5.36 -7.84
N ARG A 175 23.86 6.33 -8.67
CA ARG A 175 25.11 7.12 -8.54
C ARG A 175 24.89 8.49 -7.88
N ARG A 176 23.83 8.64 -7.06
CA ARG A 176 23.47 9.88 -6.35
C ARG A 176 23.26 9.59 -4.86
N SER A 177 23.60 10.52 -3.99
CA SER A 177 23.29 10.44 -2.56
C SER A 177 22.72 11.77 -2.06
N LEU A 178 22.06 11.75 -0.91
CA LEU A 178 21.68 12.96 -0.19
C LEU A 178 22.94 13.60 0.42
N HIS A 179 22.98 14.93 0.41
CA HIS A 179 24.04 15.70 1.04
C HIS A 179 23.74 15.89 2.53
N GLY A 180 24.77 15.93 3.38
CA GLY A 180 24.62 16.07 4.84
C GLY A 180 23.75 17.25 5.27
N THR A 181 23.75 18.34 4.52
CA THR A 181 22.92 19.55 4.74
C THR A 181 21.41 19.26 4.68
N PHE A 182 20.97 18.37 3.79
CA PHE A 182 19.55 18.05 3.59
C PHE A 182 19.14 16.75 4.30
N LEU A 183 20.10 15.98 4.82
CA LEU A 183 19.88 14.72 5.50
C LEU A 183 18.94 14.86 6.72
N PRO A 184 19.06 15.88 7.61
CA PRO A 184 18.14 16.06 8.72
C PRO A 184 16.69 16.28 8.27
N ALA A 185 16.47 17.06 7.20
CA ALA A 185 15.13 17.35 6.69
C ALA A 185 14.44 16.09 6.11
N VAL A 186 15.19 15.25 5.38
CA VAL A 186 14.67 13.98 4.86
C VAL A 186 14.43 12.97 5.98
N VAL A 187 15.34 12.85 6.95
CA VAL A 187 15.16 11.97 8.12
C VAL A 187 13.98 12.43 8.98
N PHE A 188 13.78 13.74 9.16
CA PHE A 188 12.62 14.30 9.84
C PHE A 188 11.31 13.97 9.10
N ALA A 189 11.26 14.14 7.77
CA ALA A 189 10.09 13.77 6.96
C ALA A 189 9.77 12.27 7.03
N ILE A 190 10.80 11.41 7.07
CA ILE A 190 10.65 9.96 7.32
C ILE A 190 10.05 9.71 8.71
N GLY A 191 10.61 10.31 9.76
CA GLY A 191 10.11 10.20 11.13
C GLY A 191 8.66 10.63 11.27
N VAL A 192 8.30 11.79 10.70
CA VAL A 192 6.92 12.30 10.61
C VAL A 192 5.98 11.29 9.95
N SER A 193 6.39 10.67 8.84
CA SER A 193 5.56 9.68 8.12
C SER A 193 5.29 8.39 8.90
N VAL A 194 6.13 8.07 9.89
CA VAL A 194 6.00 6.87 10.74
C VAL A 194 5.25 7.19 12.04
N VAL A 195 5.49 8.38 12.62
CA VAL A 195 4.94 8.77 13.94
C VAL A 195 3.57 9.43 13.86
N LEU A 196 3.27 10.20 12.79
CA LEU A 196 1.98 10.88 12.66
C LEU A 196 1.00 10.05 11.80
N PRO A 197 -0.18 9.67 12.35
CA PRO A 197 -1.23 9.03 11.55
C PRO A 197 -1.80 9.98 10.48
N PRO A 198 -2.16 9.50 9.27
CA PRO A 198 -2.69 10.33 8.19
C PRO A 198 -3.94 11.11 8.58
N ASP A 199 -4.80 10.49 9.39
CA ASP A 199 -6.05 11.05 9.93
C ASP A 199 -5.84 12.27 10.83
N ARG A 200 -4.63 12.46 11.38
CA ARG A 200 -4.26 13.66 12.14
C ARG A 200 -3.63 14.76 11.29
N VAL A 201 -3.19 14.45 10.07
CA VAL A 201 -2.48 15.41 9.20
C VAL A 201 -3.37 15.94 8.08
N VAL A 202 -4.20 15.09 7.46
CA VAL A 202 -5.21 15.53 6.49
C VAL A 202 -6.45 14.64 6.57
N ALA A 203 -7.63 15.23 6.78
CA ALA A 203 -8.92 14.54 6.74
C ALA A 203 -9.37 14.11 5.31
N PHE A 204 -8.41 13.91 4.38
CA PHE A 204 -8.67 13.61 2.98
C PHE A 204 -8.81 12.11 2.73
N SER A 205 -10.05 11.61 2.83
CA SER A 205 -10.36 10.25 2.38
C SER A 205 -10.28 10.17 0.85
N SER A 206 -9.12 9.77 0.32
CA SER A 206 -8.91 9.60 -1.13
C SER A 206 -9.95 8.67 -1.75
N GLU A 207 -10.51 7.73 -0.98
CA GLU A 207 -11.58 6.82 -1.41
C GLU A 207 -12.89 7.56 -1.74
N LYS A 208 -13.25 8.62 -0.98
CA LYS A 208 -14.41 9.48 -1.32
C LYS A 208 -14.15 10.28 -2.60
N TRP A 209 -12.93 10.79 -2.77
CA TRP A 209 -12.54 11.57 -3.95
C TRP A 209 -12.51 10.73 -5.24
N PHE A 210 -11.90 9.53 -5.21
CA PHE A 210 -11.92 8.60 -6.34
C PHE A 210 -13.34 8.15 -6.70
N LYS A 211 -14.24 7.97 -5.73
CA LYS A 211 -15.65 7.68 -5.99
C LYS A 211 -16.35 8.83 -6.70
N LYS A 212 -16.16 10.08 -6.25
CA LYS A 212 -16.75 11.28 -6.86
C LYS A 212 -16.26 11.52 -8.30
N ILE A 213 -14.98 11.24 -8.57
CA ILE A 213 -14.43 11.35 -9.93
C ILE A 213 -14.83 10.17 -10.81
N GLY A 214 -14.91 8.94 -10.27
CA GLY A 214 -15.32 7.76 -11.06
C GLY A 214 -16.76 7.84 -11.58
N THR A 215 -17.67 8.49 -10.84
CA THR A 215 -19.08 8.63 -11.25
C THR A 215 -19.31 9.66 -12.37
N ALA A 216 -18.46 10.67 -12.50
CA ALA A 216 -18.71 11.78 -13.44
C ALA A 216 -18.52 11.40 -14.93
N PRO A 217 -17.45 10.69 -15.36
CA PRO A 217 -17.32 10.20 -16.73
C PRO A 217 -18.22 9.02 -17.06
N ALA A 218 -18.64 8.25 -16.06
CA ALA A 218 -19.40 7.02 -16.25
C ALA A 218 -20.93 7.23 -16.36
N GLY A 219 -21.43 8.43 -16.06
CA GLY A 219 -22.87 8.72 -16.04
C GLY A 219 -23.66 8.00 -14.94
N THR A 220 -23.00 7.30 -14.03
CA THR A 220 -23.62 6.49 -12.98
C THR A 220 -23.88 7.30 -11.71
N GLU A 221 -25.11 7.35 -11.22
CA GLU A 221 -25.45 8.03 -9.95
C GLU A 221 -24.75 7.46 -8.71
N ARG A 222 -24.29 6.20 -8.74
CA ARG A 222 -23.68 5.50 -7.59
C ARG A 222 -22.44 4.72 -8.03
N PRO A 223 -21.28 4.89 -7.36
CA PRO A 223 -20.04 4.18 -7.71
C PRO A 223 -20.15 2.69 -7.41
N TYR A 224 -19.49 1.85 -8.23
CA TYR A 224 -19.49 0.40 -8.03
C TYR A 224 -18.95 0.00 -6.64
N SER A 225 -19.79 -0.70 -5.86
CA SER A 225 -19.44 -1.15 -4.52
C SER A 225 -18.69 -2.48 -4.55
N ARG A 226 -17.43 -2.50 -4.12
CA ARG A 226 -16.58 -3.70 -3.99
C ARG A 226 -17.29 -4.89 -3.36
N LYS A 227 -18.05 -4.66 -2.26
CA LYS A 227 -18.79 -5.73 -1.57
C LYS A 227 -19.87 -6.34 -2.46
N LYS A 228 -20.69 -5.51 -3.12
CA LYS A 228 -21.75 -5.99 -4.02
C LYS A 228 -21.16 -6.67 -5.27
N TRP A 229 -20.13 -6.08 -5.88
CA TRP A 229 -19.48 -6.62 -7.07
C TRP A 229 -18.97 -8.06 -6.83
N ARG A 230 -18.35 -8.33 -5.68
CA ARG A 230 -17.87 -9.66 -5.29
C ARG A 230 -18.98 -10.67 -4.98
N LEU A 231 -20.11 -10.22 -4.42
CA LEU A 231 -21.22 -11.10 -4.01
C LEU A 231 -22.02 -11.70 -5.18
N VAL A 232 -22.00 -11.08 -6.37
CA VAL A 232 -22.72 -11.56 -7.57
C VAL A 232 -22.34 -12.99 -7.98
N THR A 233 -21.17 -13.50 -7.58
CA THR A 233 -20.73 -14.87 -7.87
C THR A 233 -21.50 -15.94 -7.06
N VAL A 234 -22.06 -15.61 -5.89
CA VAL A 234 -22.67 -16.61 -4.99
C VAL A 234 -24.05 -17.06 -5.47
N THR A 235 -24.82 -16.19 -6.13
CA THR A 235 -26.22 -16.47 -6.50
C THR A 235 -26.38 -17.20 -7.84
N THR A 236 -25.35 -17.24 -8.69
CA THR A 236 -25.48 -17.79 -10.06
C THR A 236 -25.16 -19.29 -10.15
N THR A 237 -24.76 -19.93 -9.04
CA THR A 237 -24.36 -21.37 -9.02
C THR A 237 -25.33 -22.26 -8.22
N SER A 238 -26.58 -21.84 -8.02
CA SER A 238 -27.61 -22.64 -7.29
C SER A 238 -29.01 -22.66 -7.93
N ARG A 239 -29.14 -22.28 -9.21
CA ARG A 239 -30.39 -22.37 -10.00
C ARG A 239 -30.27 -23.29 -11.22
N GLY A 240 -29.63 -24.46 -11.04
CA GLY A 240 -29.40 -25.41 -12.14
C GLY A 240 -29.36 -26.89 -11.75
N LEU A 241 -29.79 -27.26 -10.54
CA LEU A 241 -29.81 -28.65 -10.04
C LEU A 241 -31.12 -28.97 -9.31
N HIS A 242 -32.26 -28.66 -9.95
CA HIS A 242 -33.59 -29.18 -9.61
C HIS A 242 -34.46 -29.23 -10.88
N MET A 243 -34.22 -30.25 -11.70
CA MET A 243 -35.17 -30.91 -12.60
C MET A 243 -34.88 -32.40 -12.56
#